data_AF-F2IIK7-F1
#
_entry.id   AF-F2IIK7-F1
#
_cell.length_a   1.000
_cell.length_b   1.000
_cell.length_c   1.000
_cell.angle_alpha   90.00
_cell.angle_beta   90.00
_cell.angle_gamma   90.00
#
_symmetry.space_group_name_H-M   'P 1'
#
loop_
_entity.id
_entity.type
_entity.pdbx_description
1 polymer ?
#
loop_
_entity_poly.entity_id
_entity_poly.type
_entity_poly.pdbx_seq_one_letter_code
_entity_poly.pdbx_strand_id
1 'polypeptide(L)'
;MKSFSIGLICLLFIVSSCDEETTSTTENSETTTSHNESFDARAKREIVAALGIPTNEKYSIRIYKEFISSDTIKDAIITVNRMEYAINESIRNQREAKAAETGYTGNYNYIFYYDGELDKISSPIFAPSSPGRELDVEFKSIVSPARKDLILGYRIRNSGWKCYFSVFNDHDFRMIFQWKSFDFAGEDNPEVLFHSYETNPSQVPKDIAIYTSEIDSYTKNIGDIYQYVPSITKKKELKLKFFLDLSAKKYRLYPEFAKNLPKKI
;
A
#
# COMPACT_ATOMS: atom_id res chain seq x y z
N MET A 1 -39.11 -29.95 -39.48
CA MET A 1 -38.71 -31.36 -39.72
C MET A 1 -38.88 -31.69 -41.19
N LYS A 2 -37.96 -32.51 -41.71
CA LYS A 2 -37.83 -33.02 -43.10
C LYS A 2 -36.99 -32.16 -44.04
N SER A 3 -35.70 -32.23 -43.74
CA SER A 3 -34.55 -32.33 -44.64
C SER A 3 -34.81 -33.03 -45.97
N PHE A 4 -34.23 -32.49 -47.04
CA PHE A 4 -33.78 -33.26 -48.20
C PHE A 4 -32.39 -32.75 -48.62
N SER A 5 -31.47 -33.70 -48.73
CA SER A 5 -30.08 -33.56 -49.13
C SER A 5 -29.87 -34.38 -50.39
N ILE A 6 -29.22 -33.81 -51.40
CA ILE A 6 -28.45 -34.37 -52.54
C ILE A 6 -27.77 -33.11 -53.10
N GLY A 7 -26.46 -32.93 -53.18
CA GLY A 7 -25.39 -33.86 -53.47
C GLY A 7 -24.75 -33.38 -54.78
N LEU A 8 -23.68 -32.57 -54.71
CA LEU A 8 -22.77 -32.39 -55.83
C LEU A 8 -21.32 -32.37 -55.33
N ILE A 9 -20.65 -33.45 -55.70
CA ILE A 9 -19.23 -33.74 -55.61
C ILE A 9 -18.47 -32.77 -56.51
N CYS A 10 -17.42 -32.14 -55.98
CA CYS A 10 -16.29 -31.73 -56.81
C CYS A 10 -14.99 -32.00 -56.04
N LEU A 11 -14.37 -33.09 -56.47
CA LEU A 11 -13.10 -33.63 -56.06
C LEU A 11 -12.00 -32.83 -56.77
N LEU A 12 -11.10 -32.19 -56.02
CA LEU A 12 -9.82 -31.71 -56.57
C LEU A 12 -8.69 -32.34 -55.75
N PHE A 13 -8.06 -33.33 -56.38
CA PHE A 13 -6.76 -33.87 -56.01
C PHE A 13 -5.71 -32.77 -56.16
N ILE A 14 -5.00 -32.45 -55.08
CA ILE A 14 -3.65 -31.89 -55.18
C ILE A 14 -2.73 -32.70 -54.25
N VAL A 15 -1.67 -33.16 -54.91
CA VAL A 15 -0.59 -34.05 -54.52
C VAL A 15 0.17 -33.62 -53.27
N SER A 16 0.66 -34.64 -52.54
CA SER A 16 1.65 -34.55 -51.47
C SER A 16 2.93 -33.79 -51.88
N SER A 17 3.40 -32.94 -50.98
CA SER A 17 4.82 -32.85 -50.65
C SER A 17 4.95 -32.61 -49.15
N CYS A 18 5.50 -33.59 -48.44
CA CYS A 18 6.15 -33.35 -47.16
C CYS A 18 7.35 -32.45 -47.42
N ASP A 19 7.47 -31.37 -46.66
CA ASP A 19 8.74 -30.92 -46.11
C ASP A 19 8.45 -29.98 -44.92
N GLU A 20 8.96 -30.43 -43.78
CA GLU A 20 9.24 -29.74 -42.50
C GLU A 20 8.29 -28.61 -42.04
N GLU A 21 7.39 -28.96 -41.13
CA GLU A 21 6.79 -28.03 -40.16
C GLU A 21 7.90 -27.40 -39.29
N THR A 22 8.37 -26.22 -39.70
CA THR A 22 9.12 -25.34 -38.81
C THR A 22 8.13 -24.77 -37.80
N THR A 23 7.98 -25.49 -36.69
CA THR A 23 7.26 -25.02 -35.51
C THR A 23 8.02 -23.81 -34.98
N SER A 24 7.52 -22.60 -35.26
CA SER A 24 7.97 -21.38 -34.62
C SER A 24 7.49 -21.42 -33.16
N THR A 25 8.23 -22.14 -32.33
CA THR A 25 8.19 -21.99 -30.89
C THR A 25 8.67 -20.58 -30.62
N THR A 26 7.75 -19.70 -30.23
CA THR A 26 8.12 -18.49 -29.50
C THR A 26 8.75 -18.97 -28.20
N GLU A 27 10.06 -19.17 -28.23
CA GLU A 27 10.87 -19.19 -27.02
C GLU A 27 10.66 -17.82 -26.37
N ASN A 28 9.75 -17.77 -25.40
CA ASN A 28 9.93 -16.86 -24.29
C ASN A 28 11.32 -17.21 -23.76
N SER A 29 12.31 -16.39 -24.11
CA SER A 29 13.55 -16.33 -23.37
C SER A 29 13.13 -16.01 -21.94
N GLU A 30 13.01 -17.06 -21.13
CA GLU A 30 13.29 -16.97 -19.72
C GLU A 30 14.66 -16.32 -19.68
N THR A 31 14.65 -15.03 -19.36
CA THR A 31 15.85 -14.32 -19.00
C THR A 31 16.35 -15.09 -17.80
N THR A 32 17.38 -15.90 -18.02
CA THR A 32 18.05 -16.69 -17.02
C THR A 32 18.56 -15.67 -16.02
N THR A 33 17.79 -15.47 -14.96
CA THR A 33 18.14 -14.56 -13.88
C THR A 33 19.41 -15.13 -13.27
N SER A 34 20.49 -14.41 -13.49
CA SER A 34 21.80 -14.62 -12.86
C SER A 34 21.60 -15.13 -11.42
N HIS A 35 21.99 -16.38 -11.18
CA HIS A 35 21.79 -17.14 -9.93
C HIS A 35 22.54 -16.58 -8.71
N ASN A 36 22.93 -15.29 -8.73
CA ASN A 36 23.79 -14.65 -7.73
C ASN A 36 23.39 -13.19 -7.41
N GLU A 37 22.23 -12.71 -7.86
CA GLU A 37 21.75 -11.37 -7.50
C GLU A 37 21.27 -11.36 -6.04
N SER A 38 21.66 -10.35 -5.25
CA SER A 38 21.18 -10.21 -3.87
C SER A 38 19.68 -9.85 -3.87
N PHE A 39 18.97 -10.22 -2.79
CA PHE A 39 17.55 -9.87 -2.62
C PHE A 39 17.29 -8.37 -2.88
N ASP A 40 18.11 -7.50 -2.28
CA ASP A 40 17.94 -6.05 -2.39
C ASP A 40 18.11 -5.56 -3.84
N ALA A 41 19.04 -6.14 -4.61
CA ALA A 41 19.25 -5.81 -6.02
C ALA A 41 18.08 -6.31 -6.89
N ARG A 42 17.64 -7.57 -6.69
CA ARG A 42 16.49 -8.15 -7.38
C ARG A 42 15.22 -7.33 -7.10
N ALA A 43 14.95 -7.04 -5.83
CA ALA A 43 13.80 -6.26 -5.41
C ALA A 43 13.78 -4.86 -6.03
N LYS A 44 14.92 -4.17 -6.03
CA LYS A 44 15.05 -2.87 -6.70
C LYS A 44 14.76 -2.97 -8.20
N ARG A 45 15.33 -3.97 -8.89
CA ARG A 45 15.11 -4.20 -10.32
C ARG A 45 13.64 -4.45 -10.65
N GLU A 46 12.99 -5.34 -9.90
CA GLU A 46 11.57 -5.67 -10.10
C GLU A 46 10.66 -4.47 -9.83
N ILE A 47 10.93 -3.69 -8.79
CA ILE A 47 10.15 -2.48 -8.45
C ILE A 47 10.31 -1.40 -9.52
N VAL A 48 11.55 -1.16 -9.98
CA VAL A 48 11.84 -0.20 -11.06
C VAL A 48 11.09 -0.59 -12.32
N ALA A 49 11.10 -1.88 -12.69
CA ALA A 49 10.36 -2.40 -13.83
C ALA A 49 8.83 -2.23 -13.64
N ALA A 50 8.30 -2.63 -12.48
CA ALA A 50 6.87 -2.57 -12.18
C ALA A 50 6.30 -1.15 -12.18
N LEU A 51 7.10 -0.16 -11.79
CA LEU A 51 6.71 1.26 -11.76
C LEU A 51 7.14 2.05 -12.99
N GLY A 52 7.83 1.41 -13.94
CA GLY A 52 8.37 2.07 -15.14
C GLY A 52 9.30 3.25 -14.81
N ILE A 53 10.15 3.11 -13.79
CA ILE A 53 11.03 4.19 -13.34
C ILE A 53 12.20 4.32 -14.33
N PRO A 54 12.39 5.47 -14.99
CA PRO A 54 13.50 5.66 -15.92
C PRO A 54 14.83 5.83 -15.15
N THR A 55 15.94 5.52 -15.82
CA THR A 55 17.29 5.52 -15.22
C THR A 55 17.77 6.88 -14.72
N ASN A 56 17.20 7.97 -15.25
CA ASN A 56 17.54 9.34 -14.89
C ASN A 56 16.64 9.93 -13.79
N GLU A 57 15.63 9.20 -13.33
CA GLU A 57 14.78 9.65 -12.23
C GLU A 57 15.42 9.37 -10.87
N LYS A 58 15.38 10.37 -9.98
CA LYS A 58 15.70 10.25 -8.57
C LYS A 58 14.48 9.81 -7.77
N TYR A 59 14.64 8.72 -7.05
CA TYR A 59 13.64 8.14 -6.16
C TYR A 59 14.35 7.50 -4.97
N SER A 60 13.61 7.20 -3.90
CA SER A 60 14.11 6.40 -2.79
C SER A 60 13.37 5.06 -2.68
N ILE A 61 14.10 4.04 -2.25
CA ILE A 61 13.56 2.73 -1.88
C ILE A 61 14.09 2.38 -0.49
N ARG A 62 13.21 1.89 0.38
CA ARG A 62 13.58 1.32 1.68
C ARG A 62 12.96 -0.06 1.84
N ILE A 63 13.73 -0.98 2.41
CA ILE A 63 13.33 -2.38 2.64
C ILE A 63 13.31 -2.62 4.15
N TYR A 64 12.19 -3.12 4.66
CA TYR A 64 11.98 -3.44 6.05
C TYR A 64 11.64 -4.92 6.18
N LYS A 65 12.51 -5.72 6.80
CA LYS A 65 12.32 -7.17 6.95
C LYS A 65 11.75 -7.50 8.32
N GLU A 66 10.69 -8.29 8.38
CA GLU A 66 10.00 -8.65 9.62
C GLU A 66 9.18 -9.95 9.43
N PHE A 67 8.80 -10.59 10.53
CA PHE A 67 7.86 -11.72 10.54
C PHE A 67 6.42 -11.21 10.42
N ILE A 68 5.93 -11.03 9.19
CA ILE A 68 4.61 -10.46 8.89
C ILE A 68 3.56 -11.57 8.77
N SER A 69 3.93 -12.72 8.22
CA SER A 69 3.20 -13.98 8.29
C SER A 69 3.44 -14.70 9.64
N SER A 70 2.75 -15.83 9.85
CA SER A 70 2.91 -16.69 11.04
C SER A 70 3.99 -17.77 10.90
N ASP A 71 4.71 -17.82 9.78
CA ASP A 71 5.77 -18.78 9.55
C ASP A 71 7.10 -18.32 10.20
N THR A 72 8.20 -19.02 9.89
CA THR A 72 9.54 -18.74 10.46
C THR A 72 10.46 -18.01 9.47
N ILE A 73 9.92 -17.59 8.34
CA ILE A 73 10.59 -16.90 7.25
C ILE A 73 10.26 -15.41 7.38
N LYS A 74 11.25 -14.56 7.07
CA LYS A 74 11.03 -13.12 7.08
C LYS A 74 10.45 -12.65 5.76
N ASP A 75 9.38 -11.91 5.86
CA ASP A 75 8.81 -11.11 4.79
C ASP A 75 9.53 -9.76 4.69
N ALA A 76 9.14 -8.96 3.70
CA ALA A 76 9.55 -7.57 3.66
C ALA A 76 8.44 -6.61 3.23
N ILE A 77 8.44 -5.41 3.82
CA ILE A 77 7.77 -4.24 3.27
C ILE A 77 8.80 -3.40 2.54
N ILE A 78 8.51 -3.05 1.30
CA ILE A 78 9.38 -2.21 0.48
C ILE A 78 8.62 -0.93 0.17
N THR A 79 9.14 0.21 0.59
CA THR A 79 8.54 1.52 0.31
C THR A 79 9.29 2.21 -0.82
N VAL A 80 8.56 2.96 -1.64
CA VAL A 80 9.10 3.75 -2.75
C VAL A 80 8.55 5.18 -2.64
N ASN A 81 9.41 6.18 -2.82
CA ASN A 81 9.04 7.59 -2.90
C ASN A 81 9.59 8.22 -4.19
N ARG A 82 8.72 8.86 -4.97
CA ARG A 82 9.04 9.43 -6.29
C ARG A 82 8.72 10.94 -6.36
N MET A 83 9.33 11.75 -5.49
CA MET A 83 9.11 13.21 -5.50
C MET A 83 9.51 13.87 -6.83
N GLU A 84 10.63 13.48 -7.44
CA GLU A 84 11.08 14.07 -8.70
C GLU A 84 10.07 13.79 -9.83
N TYR A 85 9.52 12.58 -9.86
CA TYR A 85 8.46 12.24 -10.82
C TYR A 85 7.21 13.10 -10.63
N ALA A 86 6.79 13.35 -9.39
CA ALA A 86 5.62 14.19 -9.09
C ALA A 86 5.82 15.64 -9.57
N ILE A 87 7.03 16.18 -9.43
CA ILE A 87 7.40 17.51 -9.95
C ILE A 87 7.40 17.51 -11.48
N ASN A 88 8.07 16.53 -12.11
CA ASN A 88 8.15 16.45 -13.56
C ASN A 88 6.78 16.25 -14.22
N GLU A 89 5.90 15.48 -13.58
CA GLU A 89 4.53 15.30 -14.04
C GLU A 89 3.73 16.60 -13.96
N SER A 90 3.88 17.38 -12.89
CA SER A 90 3.16 18.66 -12.75
C SER A 90 3.61 19.67 -13.81
N ILE A 91 4.91 19.72 -14.14
CA ILE A 91 5.48 20.54 -15.21
C ILE A 91 4.91 20.12 -16.57
N ARG A 92 4.96 18.82 -16.88
CA ARG A 92 4.44 18.28 -18.15
C ARG A 92 2.95 18.60 -18.34
N ASN A 93 2.20 18.64 -17.24
CA ASN A 93 0.77 18.91 -17.24
C ASN A 93 0.42 20.40 -17.04
N GLN A 94 1.40 21.29 -16.92
CA GLN A 94 1.22 22.74 -16.69
C GLN A 94 0.37 23.04 -15.44
N ARG A 95 0.64 22.32 -14.35
CA ARG A 95 -0.12 22.37 -13.09
C ARG A 95 0.79 22.55 -11.87
N GLU A 96 1.98 23.11 -12.04
CA GLU A 96 3.00 23.26 -11.00
C GLU A 96 2.46 24.01 -9.78
N ALA A 97 1.82 25.16 -10.00
CA ALA A 97 1.25 25.95 -8.91
C ALA A 97 0.19 25.18 -8.12
N LYS A 98 -0.70 24.47 -8.82
CA LYS A 98 -1.75 23.67 -8.16
C LYS A 98 -1.18 22.45 -7.46
N ALA A 99 -0.19 21.79 -8.06
CA ALA A 99 0.50 20.66 -7.45
C ALA A 99 1.22 21.10 -6.18
N ALA A 100 1.93 22.23 -6.20
CA ALA A 100 2.56 22.78 -5.01
C ALA A 100 1.53 23.12 -3.91
N GLU A 101 0.40 23.72 -4.26
CA GLU A 101 -0.69 24.04 -3.33
C GLU A 101 -1.26 22.79 -2.63
N THR A 102 -1.46 21.71 -3.39
CA THR A 102 -1.97 20.42 -2.88
C THR A 102 -0.87 19.53 -2.30
N GLY A 103 0.36 20.02 -2.30
CA GLY A 103 1.53 19.32 -1.80
C GLY A 103 1.93 18.09 -2.61
N TYR A 104 1.71 18.12 -3.93
CA TYR A 104 2.00 17.03 -4.87
C TYR A 104 1.28 15.73 -4.50
N THR A 105 0.12 15.83 -3.85
CA THR A 105 -0.63 14.64 -3.42
C THR A 105 -1.06 13.82 -4.62
N GLY A 106 -0.68 12.53 -4.63
CA GLY A 106 -0.99 11.63 -5.73
C GLY A 106 -0.39 10.24 -5.54
N ASN A 107 -0.28 9.49 -6.64
CA ASN A 107 0.23 8.12 -6.65
C ASN A 107 1.75 8.13 -6.86
N TYR A 108 2.47 8.61 -5.85
CA TYR A 108 3.93 8.78 -5.92
C TYR A 108 4.69 8.06 -4.82
N ASN A 109 3.96 7.65 -3.78
CA ASN A 109 4.45 6.77 -2.75
C ASN A 109 3.80 5.39 -2.91
N TYR A 110 4.61 4.34 -2.84
CA TYR A 110 4.16 2.97 -3.00
C TYR A 110 4.67 2.10 -1.87
N ILE A 111 3.93 1.03 -1.58
CA ILE A 111 4.41 -0.12 -0.83
C ILE A 111 4.34 -1.36 -1.71
N PHE A 112 5.28 -2.26 -1.49
CA PHE A 112 5.28 -3.63 -1.98
C PHE A 112 5.42 -4.56 -0.79
N TYR A 113 4.69 -5.66 -0.81
CA TYR A 113 4.86 -6.76 0.12
C TYR A 113 5.69 -7.84 -0.57
N TYR A 114 6.74 -8.28 0.08
CA TYR A 114 7.49 -9.46 -0.31
C TYR A 114 7.14 -10.59 0.65
N ASP A 115 6.57 -11.65 0.07
CA ASP A 115 6.25 -12.90 0.76
C ASP A 115 7.51 -13.79 0.78
N GLY A 116 8.03 -14.04 1.98
CA GLY A 116 9.27 -14.78 2.15
C GLY A 116 9.17 -16.25 1.79
N GLU A 117 8.02 -16.88 2.06
CA GLU A 117 7.79 -18.30 1.76
C GLU A 117 7.63 -18.53 0.26
N LEU A 118 6.90 -17.65 -0.42
CA LEU A 118 6.64 -17.75 -1.86
C LEU A 118 7.75 -17.13 -2.74
N ASP A 119 8.75 -16.51 -2.13
CA ASP A 119 9.79 -15.71 -2.81
C ASP A 119 9.21 -14.71 -3.82
N LYS A 120 8.12 -14.02 -3.44
CA LYS A 120 7.31 -13.23 -4.38
C LYS A 120 7.08 -11.80 -3.91
N ILE A 121 7.32 -10.84 -4.80
CA ILE A 121 6.96 -9.42 -4.61
C ILE A 121 5.54 -9.19 -5.14
N SER A 122 4.72 -8.47 -4.38
CA SER A 122 3.34 -8.13 -4.72
C SER A 122 3.27 -7.10 -5.86
N SER A 123 2.07 -6.90 -6.42
CA SER A 123 1.81 -5.69 -7.21
C SER A 123 1.96 -4.42 -6.36
N PRO A 124 2.27 -3.25 -6.98
CA PRO A 124 2.37 -1.99 -6.26
C PRO A 124 1.05 -1.61 -5.59
N ILE A 125 1.13 -1.21 -4.31
CA ILE A 125 0.01 -0.63 -3.58
C ILE A 125 0.33 0.85 -3.37
N PHE A 126 -0.46 1.75 -3.94
CA PHE A 126 -0.22 3.19 -3.81
C PHE A 126 -0.72 3.71 -2.46
N ALA A 127 0.01 4.67 -1.90
CA ALA A 127 -0.41 5.46 -0.74
C ALA A 127 -0.77 6.88 -1.23
N PRO A 128 -2.06 7.30 -1.17
CA PRO A 128 -2.51 8.59 -1.70
C PRO A 128 -1.99 9.73 -0.83
N SER A 129 -0.76 10.15 -1.08
CA SER A 129 0.04 10.93 -0.15
C SER A 129 0.91 11.94 -0.88
N SER A 130 1.40 12.91 -0.13
CA SER A 130 2.37 13.89 -0.59
C SER A 130 3.77 13.27 -0.59
N PRO A 131 4.46 13.15 -1.75
CA PRO A 131 5.80 12.55 -1.84
C PRO A 131 6.90 13.45 -1.30
N GLY A 132 6.60 14.67 -0.82
CA GLY A 132 7.55 15.48 -0.07
C GLY A 132 8.05 14.79 1.21
N ARG A 133 7.36 13.73 1.67
CA ARG A 133 7.78 12.87 2.77
C ARG A 133 7.67 11.40 2.38
N GLU A 134 8.66 10.63 2.81
CA GLU A 134 8.63 9.17 2.74
C GLU A 134 7.57 8.58 3.69
N LEU A 135 7.17 7.34 3.42
CA LEU A 135 6.23 6.62 4.26
C LEU A 135 6.90 6.20 5.58
N ASP A 136 6.23 6.47 6.69
CA ASP A 136 6.67 6.03 8.02
C ASP A 136 6.22 4.56 8.23
N VAL A 137 7.15 3.66 8.55
CA VAL A 137 6.86 2.22 8.73
C VAL A 137 7.03 1.84 10.19
N GLU A 138 6.00 1.23 10.76
CA GLU A 138 6.01 0.65 12.10
C GLU A 138 5.41 -0.77 12.06
N PHE A 139 5.97 -1.68 12.86
CA PHE A 139 5.46 -3.06 13.01
C PHE A 139 4.92 -3.28 14.41
N LYS A 140 3.72 -3.85 14.51
CA LYS A 140 3.10 -4.22 15.79
C LYS A 140 2.31 -5.51 15.68
N SER A 141 2.25 -6.27 16.77
CA SER A 141 1.33 -7.41 16.89
C SER A 141 -0.04 -6.89 17.36
N ILE A 142 -0.95 -6.67 16.40
CA ILE A 142 -2.32 -6.19 16.63
C ILE A 142 -3.32 -7.31 16.40
N VAL A 143 -3.27 -7.99 15.26
CA VAL A 143 -4.22 -9.06 14.89
C VAL A 143 -3.88 -10.37 15.58
N SER A 144 -2.59 -10.69 15.72
CA SER A 144 -2.09 -11.89 16.39
C SER A 144 -0.76 -11.62 17.08
N PRO A 145 -0.50 -12.21 18.26
CA PRO A 145 0.82 -12.14 18.91
C PRO A 145 1.92 -12.86 18.15
N ALA A 146 1.58 -13.81 17.26
CA ALA A 146 2.53 -14.65 16.55
C ALA A 146 3.19 -13.97 15.34
N ARG A 147 2.68 -12.81 14.90
CA ARG A 147 3.17 -12.10 13.71
C ARG A 147 3.12 -10.58 13.91
N LYS A 148 3.61 -9.84 12.92
CA LYS A 148 3.53 -8.38 12.87
C LYS A 148 2.56 -7.90 11.79
N ASP A 149 1.81 -6.89 12.15
CA ASP A 149 1.02 -6.07 11.25
C ASP A 149 1.81 -4.80 10.90
N LEU A 150 1.67 -4.33 9.66
CA LEU A 150 2.25 -3.08 9.21
C LEU A 150 1.33 -1.91 9.61
N ILE A 151 1.91 -0.89 10.23
CA ILE A 151 1.32 0.43 10.41
C ILE A 151 2.10 1.38 9.51
N LEU A 152 1.42 1.91 8.51
CA LEU A 152 1.98 2.84 7.53
C LEU A 152 1.48 4.26 7.83
N GLY A 153 2.39 5.14 8.22
CA GLY A 153 2.16 6.57 8.35
C GLY A 153 2.42 7.31 7.05
N TYR A 154 1.53 8.23 6.67
CA TYR A 154 1.73 9.09 5.51
C TYR A 154 1.09 10.47 5.68
N ARG A 155 1.43 11.39 4.78
CA ARG A 155 0.93 12.78 4.79
C ARG A 155 0.06 13.10 3.60
N ILE A 156 -0.96 13.91 3.85
CA ILE A 156 -1.65 14.68 2.82
C ILE A 156 -1.61 16.12 3.32
N ARG A 157 -0.72 16.94 2.75
CA ARG A 157 -0.46 18.31 3.26
C ARG A 157 -0.25 18.32 4.78
N ASN A 158 -1.10 19.04 5.53
CA ASN A 158 -1.02 19.22 6.97
C ASN A 158 -1.81 18.17 7.76
N SER A 159 -2.23 17.09 7.11
CA SER A 159 -2.89 15.95 7.75
C SER A 159 -1.94 14.75 7.78
N GLY A 160 -1.98 14.01 8.88
CA GLY A 160 -1.29 12.73 9.03
C GLY A 160 -2.29 11.59 9.12
N TRP A 161 -2.00 10.49 8.44
CA TRP A 161 -2.87 9.33 8.36
C TRP A 161 -2.09 8.06 8.71
N LYS A 162 -2.80 7.07 9.23
CA LYS A 162 -2.29 5.72 9.46
C LYS A 162 -3.14 4.71 8.69
N CYS A 163 -2.48 3.86 7.91
CA CYS A 163 -3.06 2.65 7.34
C CYS A 163 -2.49 1.43 8.06
N TYR A 164 -3.33 0.43 8.28
CA TYR A 164 -2.96 -0.82 8.94
C TYR A 164 -3.12 -1.94 7.94
N PHE A 165 -2.11 -2.81 7.83
CA PHE A 165 -2.14 -3.98 6.97
C PHE A 165 -1.83 -5.23 7.78
N SER A 166 -2.51 -6.33 7.45
CA SER A 166 -2.26 -7.67 7.98
C SER A 166 -2.24 -8.66 6.83
N VAL A 167 -1.57 -9.77 7.07
CA VAL A 167 -1.67 -10.98 6.25
C VAL A 167 -2.79 -11.86 6.79
N PHE A 168 -3.58 -12.45 5.90
CA PHE A 168 -4.54 -13.51 6.19
C PHE A 168 -4.25 -14.72 5.30
N ASN A 169 -4.63 -15.92 5.74
CA ASN A 169 -4.42 -17.15 4.96
C ASN A 169 -2.96 -17.24 4.45
N ASP A 170 -2.02 -16.85 5.31
CA ASP A 170 -0.56 -16.83 5.12
C ASP A 170 0.02 -15.93 4.01
N HIS A 171 -0.75 -15.53 3.00
CA HIS A 171 -0.23 -14.74 1.86
C HIS A 171 -1.08 -13.51 1.46
N ASP A 172 -2.30 -13.35 1.99
CA ASP A 172 -3.23 -12.26 1.63
C ASP A 172 -2.88 -10.98 2.41
N PHE A 173 -1.84 -10.27 1.97
CA PHE A 173 -1.45 -8.96 2.51
C PHE A 173 -2.43 -7.86 2.08
N ARG A 174 -3.13 -7.26 3.04
CA ARG A 174 -4.17 -6.28 2.75
C ARG A 174 -4.36 -5.24 3.83
N MET A 175 -4.81 -4.06 3.42
CA MET A 175 -5.20 -2.99 4.35
C MET A 175 -6.44 -3.43 5.12
N ILE A 176 -6.40 -3.37 6.44
CA ILE A 176 -7.50 -3.76 7.34
C ILE A 176 -8.18 -2.57 8.03
N PHE A 177 -7.47 -1.45 8.15
CA PHE A 177 -7.97 -0.24 8.79
C PHE A 177 -7.22 0.99 8.29
N GLN A 178 -7.86 2.15 8.36
CA GLN A 178 -7.26 3.43 8.06
C GLN A 178 -7.96 4.50 8.89
N TRP A 179 -7.18 5.35 9.55
CA TRP A 179 -7.74 6.50 10.24
C TRP A 179 -6.72 7.64 10.36
N LYS A 180 -7.24 8.85 10.50
CA LYS A 180 -6.43 10.06 10.66
C LYS A 180 -5.70 10.03 12.01
N SER A 181 -4.45 10.49 12.03
CA SER A 181 -3.67 10.72 13.26
C SER A 181 -3.73 12.18 13.70
N PHE A 182 -3.75 13.12 12.76
CA PHE A 182 -4.03 14.53 13.03
C PHE A 182 -4.43 15.24 11.73
N ASP A 183 -5.08 16.40 11.85
CA ASP A 183 -5.44 17.30 10.76
C ASP A 183 -5.10 18.74 11.10
N PHE A 184 -5.06 19.58 10.07
CA PHE A 184 -4.96 21.04 10.22
C PHE A 184 -3.73 21.47 11.03
N ALA A 185 -2.61 20.74 10.92
CA ALA A 185 -1.35 21.20 11.49
C ALA A 185 -0.95 22.55 10.86
N GLY A 186 -0.51 23.49 11.68
CA GLY A 186 -0.25 24.88 11.27
C GLY A 186 -1.46 25.82 11.40
N GLU A 187 -2.67 25.30 11.63
CA GLU A 187 -3.88 26.10 11.83
C GLU A 187 -4.15 26.38 13.31
N ASP A 188 -5.16 27.20 13.59
CA ASP A 188 -5.53 27.62 14.95
C ASP A 188 -5.94 26.46 15.87
N ASN A 189 -6.64 25.48 15.31
CA ASN A 189 -7.24 24.37 16.04
C ASN A 189 -6.95 23.05 15.31
N PRO A 190 -5.73 22.49 15.41
CA PRO A 190 -5.43 21.20 14.82
C PRO A 190 -6.30 20.10 15.44
N GLU A 191 -6.81 19.19 14.61
CA GLU A 191 -7.43 17.96 15.11
C GLU A 191 -6.31 16.96 15.41
N VAL A 192 -6.31 16.32 16.58
CA VAL A 192 -5.28 15.35 16.94
C VAL A 192 -5.91 14.11 17.53
N LEU A 193 -5.50 12.96 17.02
CA LEU A 193 -6.09 11.66 17.31
C LEU A 193 -4.98 10.67 17.69
N PHE A 194 -4.98 10.21 18.93
CA PHE A 194 -4.04 9.20 19.41
C PHE A 194 -4.62 7.79 19.20
N HIS A 195 -3.85 6.92 18.55
CA HIS A 195 -4.24 5.53 18.28
C HIS A 195 -3.66 4.61 19.36
N SER A 196 -4.52 3.93 20.10
CA SER A 196 -4.21 3.00 21.17
C SER A 196 -4.61 1.58 20.75
N TYR A 197 -3.79 0.59 21.08
CA TYR A 197 -4.02 -0.83 20.74
C TYR A 197 -4.33 -1.61 22.01
N GLU A 198 -5.59 -1.94 22.21
CA GLU A 198 -6.11 -2.43 23.49
C GLU A 198 -6.52 -3.89 23.40
N THR A 199 -6.19 -4.68 24.43
CA THR A 199 -6.62 -6.08 24.48
C THR A 199 -8.15 -6.15 24.44
N ASN A 200 -8.67 -7.06 23.61
CA ASN A 200 -10.08 -7.35 23.55
C ASN A 200 -10.39 -8.62 24.37
N PRO A 201 -11.28 -8.57 25.38
CA PRO A 201 -11.62 -9.75 26.17
C PRO A 201 -12.33 -10.86 25.36
N SER A 202 -12.93 -10.51 24.23
CA SER A 202 -13.78 -11.41 23.43
C SER A 202 -13.08 -11.99 22.19
N GLN A 203 -11.85 -11.56 21.88
CA GLN A 203 -11.11 -12.05 20.72
C GLN A 203 -9.61 -11.80 20.82
N VAL A 204 -8.81 -12.55 20.05
CA VAL A 204 -7.34 -12.39 20.00
C VAL A 204 -6.91 -11.03 19.40
N PRO A 205 -7.49 -10.54 18.28
CA PRO A 205 -7.14 -9.23 17.75
C PRO A 205 -7.42 -8.12 18.75
N LYS A 206 -6.47 -7.18 18.85
CA LYS A 206 -6.62 -5.97 19.66
C LYS A 206 -7.67 -5.03 19.06
N ASP A 207 -8.36 -4.31 19.92
CA ASP A 207 -9.14 -3.14 19.51
C ASP A 207 -8.21 -1.99 19.15
N ILE A 208 -8.66 -1.17 18.19
CA ILE A 208 -8.04 0.13 17.93
C ILE A 208 -8.94 1.20 18.54
N ALA A 209 -8.43 1.84 19.59
CA ALA A 209 -9.10 2.93 20.30
C ALA A 209 -8.51 4.28 19.86
N ILE A 210 -9.38 5.20 19.45
CA ILE A 210 -9.02 6.54 19.00
C ILE A 210 -9.38 7.55 20.08
N TYR A 211 -8.38 8.21 20.63
CA TYR A 211 -8.53 9.23 21.66
C TYR A 211 -8.37 10.62 21.06
N THR A 212 -9.15 11.59 21.54
CA THR A 212 -8.81 13.00 21.30
C THR A 212 -7.50 13.32 22.03
N SER A 213 -6.66 14.11 21.38
CA SER A 213 -5.37 14.50 21.90
C SER A 213 -5.02 15.92 21.45
N GLU A 214 -3.80 16.34 21.75
CA GLU A 214 -3.20 17.60 21.36
C GLU A 214 -1.76 17.33 20.92
N ILE A 215 -1.21 18.23 20.11
CA ILE A 215 0.22 18.18 19.78
C ILE A 215 0.97 18.81 20.96
N ASP A 216 2.01 18.13 21.43
CA ASP A 216 2.83 18.62 22.54
C ASP A 216 3.55 19.92 22.10
N SER A 217 3.43 20.97 22.92
CA SER A 217 4.04 22.29 22.66
C SER A 217 3.67 22.90 21.30
N TYR A 218 2.42 22.72 20.87
CA TYR A 218 1.94 23.16 19.56
C TYR A 218 2.10 24.68 19.32
N THR A 219 2.55 25.04 18.11
CA THR A 219 2.45 26.39 17.58
C THR A 219 1.99 26.34 16.12
N LYS A 220 1.35 27.42 15.63
CA LYS A 220 0.94 27.53 14.21
C LYS A 220 2.14 27.54 13.25
N ASN A 221 3.33 27.91 13.75
CA ASN A 221 4.54 27.89 12.94
C ASN A 221 5.18 26.50 12.96
N ILE A 222 4.65 25.61 12.13
CA ILE A 222 5.15 24.23 12.02
C ILE A 222 6.34 24.08 11.06
N GLY A 223 6.78 25.16 10.42
CA GLY A 223 7.86 25.13 9.43
C GLY A 223 7.47 24.37 8.15
N ASP A 224 8.40 23.57 7.64
CA ASP A 224 8.16 22.69 6.49
C ASP A 224 7.20 21.56 6.87
N ILE A 225 6.01 21.60 6.28
CA ILE A 225 4.92 20.64 6.45
C ILE A 225 5.34 19.18 6.21
N TYR A 226 6.33 18.95 5.35
CA TYR A 226 6.84 17.62 5.03
C TYR A 226 7.84 17.10 6.05
N GLN A 227 8.56 18.00 6.71
CA GLN A 227 9.52 17.65 7.77
C GLN A 227 8.88 17.65 9.16
N TYR A 228 7.74 18.32 9.33
CA TYR A 228 7.05 18.41 10.60
C TYR A 228 6.58 17.03 11.10
N VAL A 229 7.09 16.57 12.24
CA VAL A 229 6.63 15.35 12.94
C VAL A 229 6.10 15.74 14.31
N PRO A 230 4.77 15.78 14.53
CA PRO A 230 4.24 16.17 15.83
C PRO A 230 4.50 15.09 16.89
N SER A 231 4.91 15.51 18.08
CA SER A 231 4.79 14.69 19.28
C SER A 231 3.35 14.74 19.77
N ILE A 232 2.74 13.57 20.01
CA ILE A 232 1.34 13.45 20.41
C ILE A 232 1.29 12.53 21.62
N THR A 233 0.97 13.10 22.78
CA THR A 233 0.77 12.33 24.01
C THR A 233 -0.70 11.96 24.20
N LYS A 234 -0.99 10.71 24.59
CA LYS A 234 -2.36 10.23 24.84
C LYS A 234 -3.06 11.14 25.88
N LYS A 235 -4.17 11.78 25.49
CA LYS A 235 -5.07 12.54 26.38
C LYS A 235 -6.44 11.86 26.50
N LYS A 236 -7.29 12.44 27.34
CA LYS A 236 -8.20 11.73 28.27
C LYS A 236 -9.47 11.10 27.67
N GLU A 237 -9.95 11.53 26.50
CA GLU A 237 -11.30 11.13 26.04
C GLU A 237 -11.25 10.14 24.87
N LEU A 238 -11.87 8.98 25.08
CA LEU A 238 -12.08 7.98 24.04
C LEU A 238 -13.15 8.49 23.05
N LYS A 239 -12.75 8.77 21.81
CA LYS A 239 -13.66 9.26 20.75
C LYS A 239 -14.34 8.12 20.02
N LEU A 240 -13.57 7.11 19.62
CA LEU A 240 -14.03 5.97 18.83
C LEU A 240 -13.30 4.71 19.26
N LYS A 241 -13.96 3.55 19.12
CA LYS A 241 -13.33 2.25 19.29
C LYS A 241 -13.72 1.32 18.16
N PHE A 242 -12.76 0.56 17.67
CA PHE A 242 -12.93 -0.36 16.55
C PHE A 242 -12.51 -1.77 16.95
N PHE A 243 -13.27 -2.76 16.50
CA PHE A 243 -12.94 -4.18 16.62
C PHE A 243 -12.66 -4.77 15.23
N LEU A 244 -11.82 -5.80 15.15
CA LEU A 244 -11.61 -6.52 13.90
C LEU A 244 -12.79 -7.46 13.65
N ASP A 245 -13.49 -7.28 12.53
CA ASP A 245 -14.39 -8.30 11.98
C ASP A 245 -13.56 -9.26 11.13
N LEU A 246 -13.33 -10.47 11.66
CA LEU A 246 -12.51 -11.51 11.00
C LEU A 246 -13.13 -12.02 9.70
N SER A 247 -14.46 -12.03 9.58
CA SER A 247 -15.13 -12.45 8.35
C SER A 247 -14.92 -11.43 7.24
N ALA A 248 -15.05 -10.14 7.58
CA ALA A 248 -14.79 -9.05 6.65
C ALA A 248 -13.30 -8.75 6.45
N LYS A 249 -12.43 -9.26 7.33
CA LYS A 249 -10.99 -8.93 7.42
C LYS A 249 -10.77 -7.40 7.50
N LYS A 250 -11.63 -6.70 8.26
CA LYS A 250 -11.65 -5.24 8.38
C LYS A 250 -12.05 -4.80 9.78
N TYR A 251 -11.44 -3.73 10.27
CA TYR A 251 -11.90 -3.10 11.50
C TYR A 251 -13.25 -2.41 11.29
N ARG A 252 -14.16 -2.60 12.23
CA ARG A 252 -15.49 -1.99 12.27
C ARG A 252 -15.67 -1.19 13.55
N LEU A 253 -16.47 -0.12 13.45
CA LEU A 253 -16.79 0.71 14.59
C LEU A 253 -17.73 -0.05 15.54
N TYR A 254 -17.43 0.01 16.83
CA TYR A 254 -18.36 -0.43 17.87
C TYR A 254 -19.65 0.41 17.82
N PRO A 255 -20.86 -0.20 17.79
CA PRO A 255 -22.11 0.52 17.56
C PRO A 255 -22.37 1.71 18.50
N GLU A 256 -21.95 1.61 19.76
CA GLU A 256 -22.11 2.65 20.78
C GLU A 256 -21.32 3.94 20.47
N PHE A 257 -20.30 3.85 19.62
CA PHE A 257 -19.50 4.98 19.15
C PHE A 257 -20.02 5.59 17.84
N ALA A 258 -21.03 4.99 17.18
CA ALA A 258 -21.56 5.50 15.92
C ALA A 258 -22.10 6.94 16.02
N LYS A 259 -22.63 7.32 17.19
CA LYS A 259 -23.11 8.67 17.49
C LYS A 259 -22.00 9.74 17.48
N ASN A 260 -20.73 9.33 17.61
CA ASN A 260 -19.57 10.21 17.62
C ASN A 260 -18.98 10.42 16.22
N LEU A 261 -19.52 9.77 15.18
CA LEU A 261 -19.11 10.02 13.82
C LEU A 261 -19.56 11.43 13.36
N PRO A 262 -18.80 12.09 12.47
CA PRO A 262 -19.25 13.31 11.85
C PRO A 262 -20.61 13.08 11.19
N LYS A 263 -21.61 13.90 11.54
CA LYS A 263 -22.88 13.89 10.83
C LYS A 263 -22.60 14.31 9.38
N LYS A 264 -23.15 13.57 8.41
CA LYS A 264 -23.12 14.02 7.02
C LYS A 264 -23.82 15.38 6.97
N ILE A 265 -23.09 16.40 6.52
CA ILE A 265 -23.62 17.72 6.16
C ILE A 265 -24.34 17.57 4.83
#